data_AF-A0A930Q3A4-F1
#
_entry.id   AF-A0A930Q3A4-F1
#
_cell.length_a   1.000
_cell.length_b   1.000
_cell.length_c   1.000
_cell.angle_alpha   90.00
_cell.angle_beta   90.00
_cell.angle_gamma   90.00
#
_symmetry.space_group_name_H-M   'P 1'
#
loop_
_entity.id
_entity.type
_entity.pdbx_description
1 polymer ?
#
loop_
_entity_poly.entity_id
_entity_poly.type
_entity_poly.pdbx_seq_one_letter_code
_entity_poly.pdbx_strand_id
1 'polypeptide(L)'
;MPDTNATEPDHYADLLGMNLWELVKPLRFIEGNILKYIWRARLKEGVDAEEDYEKALAYLEKLDPTRLVILPKDYFQQVPFMELIGIMHGWAYPKPKLGKVKSACLFYFFQMLAMNSGLTSQELITGKDSYEYLQKALNYAKDHTSYH
;
A
#
# COMPACT_ATOMS: atom_id res chain seq x y z
N MET A 1 -17.95 -34.37 12.15
CA MET A 1 -17.05 -33.27 12.56
C MET A 1 -16.63 -32.59 11.28
N PRO A 2 -17.01 -31.33 11.00
CA PRO A 2 -16.42 -30.63 9.89
C PRO A 2 -15.17 -29.90 10.39
N ASP A 3 -14.11 -30.07 9.62
CA ASP A 3 -12.81 -29.42 9.76
C ASP A 3 -12.98 -27.93 10.00
N THR A 4 -12.49 -27.48 11.15
CA THR A 4 -12.21 -26.07 11.39
C THR A 4 -11.10 -25.66 10.43
N ASN A 5 -11.46 -25.22 9.23
CA ASN A 5 -10.65 -24.26 8.50
C ASN A 5 -10.45 -23.10 9.46
N ALA A 6 -9.23 -22.94 9.95
CA ALA A 6 -8.87 -21.84 10.84
C ALA A 6 -9.36 -20.55 10.16
N THR A 7 -10.39 -19.94 10.73
CA THR A 7 -10.93 -18.66 10.28
C THR A 7 -9.74 -17.71 10.26
N GLU A 8 -9.36 -17.26 9.07
CA GLU A 8 -8.24 -16.34 8.90
C GLU A 8 -8.44 -15.14 9.83
N PRO A 9 -7.38 -14.64 10.47
CA PRO A 9 -7.54 -13.57 11.42
C PRO A 9 -8.19 -12.35 10.77
N ASP A 10 -9.31 -11.90 11.35
CA ASP A 10 -10.13 -10.72 11.01
C ASP A 10 -9.34 -9.39 10.99
N HIS A 11 -8.03 -9.44 11.27
CA HIS A 11 -7.13 -8.31 11.40
C HIS A 11 -6.75 -7.67 10.05
N TYR A 12 -7.00 -8.36 8.92
CA TYR A 12 -6.79 -7.84 7.57
C TYR A 12 -8.02 -7.14 6.99
N ALA A 13 -9.13 -7.09 7.74
CA ALA A 13 -10.39 -6.52 7.34
C ALA A 13 -10.20 -5.09 6.80
N ASP A 14 -10.31 -5.01 5.48
CA ASP A 14 -10.95 -3.94 4.73
C ASP A 14 -10.48 -2.51 5.04
N LEU A 15 -9.25 -2.19 4.63
CA LEU A 15 -8.90 -0.79 4.42
C LEU A 15 -9.71 -0.29 3.22
N LEU A 16 -10.81 0.45 3.45
CA LEU A 16 -11.62 1.08 2.38
C LEU A 16 -12.36 0.12 1.42
N GLY A 17 -12.93 -1.00 1.85
CA GLY A 17 -13.59 -1.90 0.89
C GLY A 17 -12.62 -2.79 0.10
N MET A 18 -11.33 -2.73 0.42
CA MET A 18 -10.30 -3.48 -0.27
C MET A 18 -9.92 -4.78 0.45
N ASN A 19 -9.92 -5.88 -0.31
CA ASN A 19 -9.38 -7.17 0.12
C ASN A 19 -7.88 -7.25 -0.20
N LEU A 20 -7.02 -7.28 0.83
CA LEU A 20 -5.56 -7.37 0.67
C LEU A 20 -5.14 -8.59 -0.17
N TRP A 21 -5.79 -9.74 0.00
CA TRP A 21 -5.40 -10.95 -0.70
C TRP A 21 -5.67 -10.84 -2.20
N GLU A 22 -6.83 -10.32 -2.58
CA GLU A 22 -7.15 -10.08 -4.00
C GLU A 22 -6.22 -9.02 -4.62
N LEU A 23 -5.76 -8.05 -3.85
CA LEU A 23 -4.75 -7.08 -4.29
C LEU A 23 -3.35 -7.71 -4.42
N VAL A 24 -2.94 -8.60 -3.53
CA VAL A 24 -1.59 -9.19 -3.53
C VAL A 24 -1.45 -10.31 -4.56
N LYS A 25 -2.51 -11.09 -4.80
CA LYS A 25 -2.52 -12.27 -5.67
C LYS A 25 -1.93 -12.05 -7.08
N PRO A 26 -2.22 -10.95 -7.80
CA PRO A 26 -1.64 -10.71 -9.12
C PRO A 26 -0.24 -10.06 -9.07
N LEU A 27 0.27 -9.70 -7.89
CA LEU A 27 1.57 -9.06 -7.74
C LEU A 27 2.70 -10.09 -7.70
N ARG A 28 3.90 -9.67 -8.11
CA ARG A 28 5.11 -10.45 -7.89
C ARG A 28 5.55 -10.35 -6.43
N PHE A 29 6.49 -11.21 -6.06
CA PHE A 29 6.92 -11.37 -4.67
C PHE A 29 7.34 -10.07 -3.99
N ILE A 30 8.10 -9.20 -4.67
CA ILE A 30 8.59 -7.96 -4.06
C ILE A 30 7.43 -6.98 -3.85
N GLU A 31 6.66 -6.69 -4.90
CA GLU A 31 5.52 -5.78 -4.89
C GLU A 31 4.46 -6.22 -3.88
N GLY A 32 4.14 -7.52 -3.85
CA GLY A 32 3.20 -8.09 -2.88
C GLY A 32 3.67 -7.95 -1.44
N ASN A 33 4.97 -8.09 -1.18
CA ASN A 33 5.52 -7.86 0.16
C ASN A 33 5.49 -6.38 0.55
N ILE A 34 5.83 -5.45 -0.35
CA ILE A 34 5.71 -4.01 -0.10
C ILE A 34 4.27 -3.67 0.32
N LEU A 35 3.28 -4.08 -0.48
CA LEU A 35 1.87 -3.84 -0.17
C LEU A 35 1.47 -4.45 1.16
N LYS A 36 1.82 -5.72 1.40
CA LYS A 36 1.48 -6.44 2.63
C LYS A 36 2.00 -5.71 3.87
N TYR A 37 3.24 -5.23 3.85
CA TYR A 37 3.82 -4.56 5.02
C TYR A 37 3.23 -3.17 5.24
N ILE A 38 3.05 -2.37 4.18
CA ILE A 38 2.30 -1.10 4.28
C ILE A 38 0.91 -1.35 4.86
N TRP A 39 0.22 -2.39 4.40
CA TRP A 39 -1.12 -2.74 4.87
C TRP A 39 -1.16 -3.10 6.33
N ARG A 40 -0.21 -3.91 6.78
CA ARG A 40 -0.16 -4.48 8.14
C ARG A 40 0.21 -3.46 9.21
N ALA A 41 0.94 -2.41 8.82
CA ALA A 41 1.33 -1.35 9.73
C ALA A 41 0.10 -0.82 10.51
N ARG A 42 0.19 -0.81 11.85
CA ARG A 42 -0.88 -0.42 12.80
C ARG A 42 -2.13 -1.32 12.84
N LEU A 43 -2.09 -2.51 12.25
CA LEU A 43 -3.19 -3.50 12.37
C LEU A 43 -2.96 -4.52 13.48
N LYS A 44 -1.71 -4.71 13.90
CA LYS A 44 -1.34 -5.63 14.98
C LYS A 44 -1.28 -4.90 16.31
N GLU A 45 -2.07 -5.35 17.28
CA GLU A 45 -1.98 -4.85 18.65
C GLU A 45 -0.62 -5.20 19.26
N GLY A 46 0.00 -4.23 19.94
CA GLY A 46 1.28 -4.42 20.64
C GLY A 46 2.52 -4.56 19.74
N VAL A 47 2.37 -4.43 18.41
CA VAL A 47 3.50 -4.45 17.47
C VAL A 47 3.67 -3.06 16.89
N ASP A 48 4.90 -2.55 16.94
CA ASP A 48 5.22 -1.26 16.34
C ASP A 48 5.01 -1.31 14.82
N ALA A 49 4.37 -0.28 14.29
CA ALA A 49 4.22 -0.08 12.86
C ALA A 49 5.58 0.17 12.17
N GLU A 50 6.61 0.55 12.92
CA GLU A 50 7.94 0.87 12.41
C GLU A 50 8.55 -0.32 11.70
N GLU A 51 8.47 -1.51 12.32
CA GLU A 51 8.99 -2.76 11.77
C GLU A 51 8.33 -3.10 10.42
N ASP A 52 7.05 -2.78 10.26
CA ASP A 52 6.33 -2.98 9.01
C ASP A 52 6.80 -2.00 7.93
N TYR A 53 6.95 -0.71 8.24
CA TYR A 53 7.46 0.26 7.27
C TYR A 53 8.93 0.02 6.90
N GLU A 54 9.77 -0.40 7.85
CA GLU A 54 11.16 -0.80 7.59
C GLU A 54 11.21 -2.00 6.65
N LYS A 55 10.36 -3.01 6.86
CA LYS A 55 10.25 -4.15 5.94
C LYS A 55 9.80 -3.70 4.56
N ALA A 56 8.79 -2.82 4.45
CA ALA A 56 8.36 -2.29 3.17
C ALA A 56 9.49 -1.57 2.42
N LEU A 57 10.30 -0.76 3.12
CA LEU A 57 11.50 -0.11 2.56
C LEU A 57 12.53 -1.13 2.06
N ALA A 58 12.85 -2.15 2.86
CA ALA A 58 13.82 -3.17 2.48
C ALA A 58 13.40 -3.98 1.23
N TYR A 59 12.10 -4.11 0.98
CA TYR A 59 11.59 -4.68 -0.27
C TYR A 59 11.61 -3.65 -1.42
N LEU A 60 11.28 -2.39 -1.15
CA LEU A 60 11.35 -1.31 -2.15
C LEU A 60 12.77 -1.13 -2.68
N GLU A 61 13.80 -1.21 -1.84
CA GLU A 61 15.21 -1.12 -2.25
C GLU A 61 15.65 -2.26 -3.18
N LYS A 62 14.96 -3.41 -3.12
CA LYS A 62 15.21 -4.56 -4.00
C LYS A 62 14.35 -4.52 -5.27
N LEU A 63 13.44 -3.55 -5.37
CA LEU A 63 12.53 -3.43 -6.49
C LEU A 63 13.29 -2.91 -7.70
N ASP A 64 13.20 -3.63 -8.81
CA ASP A 64 13.67 -3.15 -10.11
C ASP A 64 12.50 -2.46 -10.82
N PRO A 65 12.49 -1.11 -10.94
CA PRO A 65 11.38 -0.38 -11.54
C PRO A 65 11.20 -0.72 -13.03
N THR A 66 12.20 -1.29 -13.69
CA THR A 66 12.09 -1.75 -15.09
C THR A 66 11.40 -3.09 -15.24
N ARG A 67 11.20 -3.81 -14.12
CA ARG A 67 10.63 -5.17 -14.09
C ARG A 67 9.35 -5.23 -13.28
N LEU A 68 8.66 -4.11 -13.09
CA LEU A 68 7.37 -4.12 -12.42
C LEU A 68 6.35 -4.98 -13.18
N VAL A 69 5.45 -5.62 -12.43
CA VAL A 69 4.28 -6.29 -13.02
C VAL A 69 3.41 -5.30 -13.79
N ILE A 70 2.93 -5.70 -14.97
CA ILE A 70 1.90 -4.98 -15.73
C ILE A 70 0.57 -5.59 -15.34
N LEU A 71 -0.31 -4.78 -14.76
CA LEU A 71 -1.60 -5.20 -14.25
C LEU A 71 -2.72 -4.74 -15.19
N PRO A 72 -3.79 -5.53 -15.31
CA PRO A 72 -4.93 -5.14 -16.13
C PRO A 72 -5.66 -3.93 -15.52
N LYS A 73 -6.44 -3.21 -16.34
CA LYS A 73 -7.08 -1.95 -15.92
C LYS A 73 -8.09 -2.12 -14.77
N ASP A 74 -8.78 -3.26 -14.78
CA ASP A 74 -9.76 -3.68 -13.77
C ASP A 74 -9.13 -3.87 -12.38
N TYR A 75 -7.86 -4.30 -12.30
CA TYR A 75 -7.13 -4.37 -11.03
C TYR A 75 -7.12 -3.04 -10.26
N PHE A 76 -7.14 -1.91 -10.96
CA PHE A 76 -7.11 -0.59 -10.34
C PHE A 76 -8.51 -0.03 -10.03
N GLN A 77 -9.58 -0.65 -10.54
CA GLN A 77 -10.96 -0.24 -10.23
C GLN A 77 -11.32 -0.49 -8.76
N GLN A 78 -10.68 -1.48 -8.14
CA GLN A 78 -10.79 -1.77 -6.71
C GLN A 78 -9.93 -0.85 -5.82
N VAL A 79 -9.10 0.03 -6.40
CA VAL A 79 -8.25 0.95 -5.63
C VAL A 79 -8.96 2.31 -5.50
N PRO A 80 -9.32 2.76 -4.28
CA PRO A 80 -10.04 4.02 -4.07
C PRO A 80 -9.08 5.22 -4.09
N PHE A 81 -8.47 5.51 -5.25
CA PHE A 81 -7.45 6.57 -5.40
C PHE A 81 -7.89 7.93 -4.85
N MET A 82 -9.12 8.37 -5.15
CA MET A 82 -9.64 9.66 -4.68
C MET A 82 -9.77 9.71 -3.16
N GLU A 83 -10.12 8.59 -2.53
CA GLU A 83 -10.23 8.53 -1.07
C GLU A 83 -8.85 8.53 -0.42
N LEU A 84 -7.87 7.80 -0.99
CA LEU A 84 -6.47 7.85 -0.54
C LEU A 84 -5.89 9.27 -0.64
N ILE A 85 -6.13 9.98 -1.75
CA ILE A 85 -5.75 11.38 -1.95
C ILE A 85 -6.44 12.28 -0.91
N GLY A 86 -7.74 12.08 -0.70
CA GLY A 86 -8.53 12.83 0.27
C GLY A 86 -7.98 12.67 1.69
N ILE A 87 -7.63 11.46 2.11
CA ILE A 87 -7.09 11.20 3.45
C ILE A 87 -5.68 11.77 3.58
N MET A 88 -4.78 11.55 2.60
CA MET A 88 -3.40 12.05 2.69
C MET A 88 -3.31 13.58 2.78
N HIS A 89 -4.20 14.31 2.07
CA HIS A 89 -4.27 15.77 2.13
C HIS A 89 -5.16 16.31 3.24
N GLY A 90 -5.89 15.45 3.96
CA GLY A 90 -6.81 15.85 5.03
C GLY A 90 -8.11 16.48 4.53
N TRP A 91 -8.49 16.24 3.28
CA TRP A 91 -9.79 16.62 2.71
C TRP A 91 -10.90 15.64 3.08
N ALA A 92 -10.53 14.40 3.43
CA ALA A 92 -11.45 13.38 3.91
C ALA A 92 -11.26 13.12 5.41
N TYR A 93 -12.32 12.64 6.07
CA TYR A 93 -12.25 12.22 7.47
C TYR A 93 -11.22 11.09 7.63
N PRO A 94 -10.34 11.16 8.65
CA PRO A 94 -9.39 10.09 8.92
C PRO A 94 -10.16 8.81 9.25
N LYS A 95 -9.85 7.71 8.57
CA LYS A 95 -10.43 6.42 8.90
C LYS A 95 -9.59 5.72 9.96
N PRO A 96 -10.22 5.01 10.92
CA PRO A 96 -9.48 4.22 11.90
C PRO A 96 -8.49 3.29 11.18
N LYS A 97 -7.24 3.21 11.68
CA LYS A 97 -6.17 2.37 11.12
C LYS A 97 -5.66 2.79 9.72
N LEU A 98 -6.22 3.85 9.14
CA LEU A 98 -5.82 4.46 7.88
C LEU A 98 -5.59 5.97 8.06
N GLY A 99 -4.39 6.31 8.52
CA GLY A 99 -3.94 7.69 8.68
C GLY A 99 -3.40 8.30 7.40
N LYS A 100 -3.05 9.59 7.44
CA LYS A 100 -2.50 10.35 6.30
C LYS A 100 -1.29 9.65 5.68
N VAL A 101 -0.37 9.22 6.53
CA VAL A 101 0.91 8.65 6.12
C VAL A 101 0.75 7.29 5.42
N LYS A 102 -0.04 6.39 6.00
CA LYS A 102 -0.36 5.10 5.40
C LYS A 102 -1.09 5.26 4.07
N SER A 103 -1.99 6.24 3.99
CA SER A 103 -2.70 6.58 2.75
C SER A 103 -1.75 7.07 1.65
N ALA A 104 -0.77 7.90 2.00
CA ALA A 104 0.28 8.33 1.07
C ALA A 104 1.12 7.14 0.57
N CYS A 105 1.52 6.22 1.47
CA CYS A 105 2.26 5.02 1.10
C CYS A 105 1.46 4.15 0.12
N LEU A 106 0.18 3.88 0.41
CA LEU A 106 -0.69 3.11 -0.48
C LEU A 106 -0.91 3.81 -1.82
N PHE A 107 -1.16 5.13 -1.81
CA PHE A 107 -1.36 5.93 -3.01
C PHE A 107 -0.15 5.83 -3.96
N TYR A 108 1.05 6.15 -3.48
CA TYR A 108 2.25 6.13 -4.32
C TYR A 108 2.61 4.72 -4.78
N PHE A 109 2.35 3.70 -3.96
CA PHE A 109 2.51 2.30 -4.37
C PHE A 109 1.59 1.93 -5.55
N PHE A 110 0.28 2.19 -5.44
CA PHE A 110 -0.64 1.88 -6.53
C PHE A 110 -0.42 2.77 -7.76
N GLN A 111 -0.03 4.02 -7.56
CA GLN A 111 0.32 4.93 -8.65
C GLN A 111 1.54 4.41 -9.45
N MET A 112 2.58 3.94 -8.76
CA MET A 112 3.76 3.33 -9.39
C MET A 112 3.36 2.13 -10.27
N LEU A 113 2.48 1.24 -9.77
CA LEU A 113 1.97 0.11 -10.54
C LEU A 113 1.09 0.53 -11.73
N ALA A 114 0.23 1.54 -11.54
CA ALA A 114 -0.65 2.04 -12.59
C ALA A 114 0.13 2.68 -13.74
N MET A 115 1.19 3.43 -13.42
CA MET A 115 2.09 4.02 -14.41
C MET A 115 2.80 2.96 -15.24
N ASN A 116 3.32 1.91 -14.59
CA ASN A 116 3.94 0.80 -15.31
C ASN A 116 2.95 0.06 -16.23
N SER A 117 1.66 0.10 -15.90
CA SER A 117 0.60 -0.53 -16.68
C SER A 117 0.06 0.38 -17.81
N GLY A 118 0.63 1.57 -18.01
CA GLY A 118 0.21 2.52 -19.05
C GLY A 118 -1.17 3.14 -18.82
N LEU A 119 -1.66 3.13 -17.57
CA LEU A 119 -2.98 3.63 -17.21
C LEU A 119 -3.04 5.14 -17.00
N THR A 120 -1.91 5.75 -16.66
CA THR A 120 -1.79 7.18 -16.40
C THR A 120 -0.93 7.83 -17.48
N SER A 121 -1.34 8.99 -17.99
CA SER A 121 -0.48 9.79 -18.87
C SER A 121 0.74 10.31 -18.08
N GLN A 122 1.90 10.34 -18.73
CA GLN A 122 3.17 10.80 -18.14
C GLN A 122 3.21 12.31 -17.82
N GLU A 123 2.09 13.03 -17.95
CA GLU A 123 2.07 14.49 -18.05
C GLU A 123 2.22 15.23 -16.70
N LEU A 124 2.13 14.54 -15.55
CA LEU A 124 2.18 15.18 -14.23
C LEU A 124 3.10 14.51 -13.19
N ILE A 125 3.21 13.17 -13.19
CA ILE A 125 4.08 12.39 -12.29
C ILE A 125 4.56 11.18 -13.09
N THR A 126 5.85 10.86 -13.04
CA THR A 126 6.41 9.66 -13.69
C THR A 126 6.45 8.46 -12.75
N GLY A 127 6.59 7.24 -13.28
CA GLY A 127 6.76 6.04 -12.47
C GLY A 127 7.98 6.11 -11.53
N LYS A 128 9.03 6.81 -11.97
CA LYS A 128 10.22 7.11 -11.16
C LYS A 128 9.87 8.05 -9.99
N ASP A 129 9.07 9.08 -10.23
CA ASP A 129 8.64 9.99 -9.18
C ASP A 129 7.79 9.25 -8.14
N SER A 130 6.91 8.34 -8.58
CA SER A 130 6.10 7.52 -7.67
C SER A 130 6.95 6.60 -6.78
N TYR A 131 8.04 6.02 -7.32
CA TYR A 131 9.02 5.27 -6.52
C TYR A 131 9.69 6.16 -5.46
N GLU A 132 10.19 7.34 -5.85
CA GLU A 132 10.86 8.27 -4.95
C GLU A 132 9.89 8.82 -3.88
N TYR A 133 8.65 9.11 -4.25
CA TYR A 133 7.61 9.54 -3.32
C TYR A 133 7.19 8.42 -2.36
N LEU A 134 7.08 7.18 -2.84
CA LEU A 134 6.84 6.03 -1.98
C LEU A 134 7.99 5.85 -0.97
N GLN A 135 9.24 5.95 -1.43
CA GLN A 135 10.40 5.86 -0.55
C GLN A 135 10.40 6.97 0.52
N LYS A 136 10.09 8.21 0.15
CA LYS A 136 9.96 9.33 1.09
C LYS A 136 8.82 9.11 2.09
N ALA A 137 7.65 8.67 1.60
CA ALA A 137 6.49 8.39 2.44
C ALA A 137 6.77 7.28 3.46
N LEU A 138 7.44 6.20 3.04
CA LEU A 138 7.83 5.10 3.91
C LEU A 138 8.87 5.50 4.96
N ASN A 139 9.89 6.29 4.59
CA ASN A 139 10.86 6.81 5.55
C ASN A 139 10.17 7.70 6.59
N TYR A 140 9.30 8.61 6.14
CA TYR A 140 8.50 9.42 7.05
C TYR A 140 7.62 8.55 7.97
N ALA A 141 6.99 7.51 7.42
CA ALA A 141 6.15 6.59 8.17
C ALA A 141 6.89 5.84 9.26
N LYS A 142 8.10 5.34 8.93
CA LYS A 142 9.01 4.69 9.87
C LYS A 142 9.40 5.64 11.00
N ASP A 143 9.75 6.89 10.69
CA ASP A 143 10.25 7.84 11.70
C ASP A 143 9.14 8.48 12.56
N HIS A 144 7.86 8.36 12.17
CA HIS A 144 6.72 9.04 12.81
C HIS A 144 5.60 8.08 13.23
N THR A 145 5.92 6.83 13.56
CA THR A 145 4.95 5.82 13.99
C THR A 145 4.23 6.18 15.29
N SER A 146 4.87 6.99 16.15
CA SER A 146 4.38 7.42 17.47
C SER A 146 3.38 8.59 17.48
N TYR A 147 3.14 9.25 16.34
CA TYR A 147 2.17 10.34 16.24
C TYR A 147 0.93 9.86 15.46
N HIS A 148 -0.25 10.09 16.04
CA HIS A 148 -1.61 9.76 15.57
C HIS A 148 -2.22 8.46 16.08
#